data_AF-A0A421JMV3-F1
#
_entry.id   AF-A0A421JMV3-F1
#
_cell.length_a   1.000
_cell.length_b   1.000
_cell.length_c   1.000
_cell.angle_alpha   90.00
_cell.angle_beta   90.00
_cell.angle_gamma   90.00
#
_symmetry.space_group_name_H-M   'P 1'
#
loop_
_entity.id
_entity.type
_entity.pdbx_description
1 polymer ?
#
loop_
_entity_poly.entity_id
_entity_poly.type
_entity_poly.pdbx_seq_one_letter_code
_entity_poly.pdbx_strand_id
1 'polypeptide(L)'
;MKVTPMKFPPDLVLMEATTKASAHEFDSISQTSAVGRPSSKSNIESTLAQFRQFMDAEKYVDILYLLPTLKDFNSFPPMVHLIVGFTFFKMGMVLEGIKHLSIALEIEEYRSIRGQYLQLIGAMLAHLGRIDDVMTVFGEFIDVVRGVNLDFGDVMKLVKIFQDQIIQVNSGLLFRPIAKFPSLEQQIMNFKAANKTFEDGTFTNYCFQIVENINQAKYLLGNWNIGKKRNDQSADNAITLLSNAIVIIGPREIYQSMLELEPVILDYTDSIVQPTPQQQHVRTYSLFKKKPEPPDNSLEVKMSQRKLVLGFLALLKRNYVYAIKEFSGVIDILEPLADPICNQVKCLLMECKTMSVPNPSNRISEVMDLLGYQPHYKANLFLAECHQHLSIEGATLITILKPDKILRGKQLLSLNLEEAIINCIKCVIHMKNDDPHIPIVYDKILVSLLLLGGVNYHVFVFFVKLRDHFARSAQYNHLHIFTDDDPEFINLYSIIDKFVKDSNSLEEGIWKPEARNFLPQVILNDDFELLVMEGSYRVLTTRKFKSTSSFYITPIDSDSSMPPTVEILENKINTSQNIAQICWNGYCNGELPPHIQQYYTQNLNI
;
A
#
# COMPACT_ATOMS: atom_id res chain seq x y z
N MET A 1 7.76 -0.59 -43.39
CA MET A 1 6.47 0.12 -43.16
C MET A 1 6.56 0.87 -41.85
N LYS A 2 6.25 2.18 -41.82
CA LYS A 2 6.19 2.95 -40.57
C LYS A 2 4.95 2.52 -39.80
N VAL A 3 5.13 1.90 -38.63
CA VAL A 3 4.06 1.53 -37.70
C VAL A 3 3.58 2.82 -37.04
N THR A 4 2.35 3.22 -37.33
CA THR A 4 1.70 4.38 -36.71
C THR A 4 1.38 4.03 -35.26
N PRO A 5 1.78 4.83 -34.25
CA PRO A 5 1.33 4.63 -32.88
C PRO A 5 -0.20 4.71 -32.83
N MET A 6 -0.80 4.03 -31.85
CA MET A 6 -2.21 4.15 -31.52
C MET A 6 -2.50 5.61 -31.15
N LYS A 7 -2.80 6.44 -32.15
CA LYS A 7 -3.17 7.84 -31.94
C LYS A 7 -4.60 7.86 -31.41
N PHE A 8 -4.83 8.71 -30.40
CA PHE A 8 -6.17 9.16 -30.03
C PHE A 8 -6.92 9.59 -31.31
N PRO A 9 -8.23 9.30 -31.44
CA PRO A 9 -9.00 9.78 -32.58
C PRO A 9 -8.79 11.30 -32.72
N PRO A 10 -8.31 11.79 -33.88
CA PRO A 10 -8.05 13.22 -34.08
C PRO A 10 -9.32 14.07 -34.05
N ASP A 11 -10.50 13.45 -34.06
CA ASP A 11 -11.81 14.09 -34.12
C ASP A 11 -12.51 14.23 -32.76
N LEU A 12 -11.76 14.21 -31.65
CA LEU A 12 -12.24 14.69 -30.35
C LEU A 12 -12.34 16.23 -30.36
N VAL A 13 -13.11 16.77 -31.31
CA VAL A 13 -13.58 18.15 -31.31
C VAL A 13 -14.54 18.26 -30.14
N LEU A 14 -14.00 18.84 -29.08
CA LEU A 14 -14.71 19.30 -27.89
C LEU A 14 -15.89 20.18 -28.30
N MET A 15 -17.11 19.68 -28.20
CA MET A 15 -18.20 20.59 -27.89
C MET A 15 -18.02 21.01 -26.43
N GLU A 16 -17.86 22.32 -26.22
CA GLU A 16 -17.90 22.94 -24.91
C GLU A 16 -19.19 22.51 -24.19
N ALA A 17 -19.09 21.59 -23.25
CA ALA A 17 -20.11 21.38 -22.25
C ALA A 17 -20.05 22.55 -21.26
N THR A 18 -20.49 23.73 -21.69
CA THR A 18 -21.03 24.74 -20.79
C THR A 18 -22.44 24.31 -20.38
N THR A 19 -22.57 23.17 -19.69
CA THR A 19 -23.80 22.84 -19.00
C THR A 19 -23.78 23.54 -17.64
N LYS A 20 -24.56 24.63 -17.57
CA LYS A 20 -25.12 25.16 -16.34
C LYS A 20 -25.62 23.99 -15.49
N ALA A 21 -24.92 23.70 -14.40
CA ALA A 21 -25.52 22.94 -13.31
C ALA A 21 -26.80 23.69 -12.92
N SER A 22 -27.93 23.00 -13.06
CA SER A 22 -29.22 23.49 -12.59
C SER A 22 -29.08 23.82 -11.11
N ALA A 23 -29.07 25.12 -10.82
CA ALA A 23 -29.33 25.64 -9.50
C ALA A 23 -30.77 25.28 -9.16
N HIS A 24 -30.97 24.21 -8.39
CA HIS A 24 -32.05 24.10 -7.42
C HIS A 24 -31.76 22.91 -6.50
N GLU A 25 -31.86 23.20 -5.20
CA GLU A 25 -31.64 22.34 -4.04
C GLU A 25 -30.21 22.37 -3.48
N PHE A 26 -30.14 22.77 -2.21
CA PHE A 26 -28.96 23.07 -1.37
C PHE A 26 -28.41 24.51 -1.39
N ASP A 27 -29.31 25.50 -1.35
CA ASP A 27 -29.06 26.71 -0.57
C ASP A 27 -29.59 26.51 0.85
N SER A 28 -28.70 26.38 1.84
CA SER A 28 -28.86 27.03 3.15
C SER A 28 -27.66 26.73 4.09
N ILE A 29 -27.20 27.82 4.73
CA ILE A 29 -26.28 27.90 5.89
C ILE A 29 -24.79 27.77 5.51
N SER A 30 -23.87 28.72 5.72
CA SER A 30 -23.87 30.06 6.35
C SER A 30 -22.60 30.80 5.90
N GLN A 31 -22.73 32.09 5.61
CA GLN A 31 -21.62 32.99 5.30
C GLN A 31 -20.86 33.41 6.57
N THR A 32 -19.55 33.23 6.60
CA THR A 32 -18.61 34.12 7.30
C THR A 32 -17.26 34.19 6.57
N SER A 33 -17.07 35.32 5.89
CA SER A 33 -15.82 36.07 5.64
C SER A 33 -14.47 35.32 5.63
N ALA A 34 -13.84 35.20 4.45
CA ALA A 34 -12.39 35.33 4.30
C ALA A 34 -11.97 35.65 2.86
N VAL A 35 -11.22 36.74 2.75
CA VAL A 35 -10.33 37.24 1.69
C VAL A 35 -9.89 36.21 0.63
N GLY A 36 -10.25 36.49 -0.63
CA GLY A 36 -9.54 36.19 -1.88
C GLY A 36 -8.78 34.86 -2.02
N ARG A 37 -9.48 33.75 -2.27
CA ARG A 37 -8.90 32.61 -3.01
C ARG A 37 -9.25 32.76 -4.51
N PRO A 38 -8.29 32.61 -5.45
CA PRO A 38 -8.63 32.51 -6.87
C PRO A 38 -9.59 31.33 -7.06
N SER A 39 -10.66 31.54 -7.83
CA SER A 39 -11.77 30.61 -7.99
C SER A 39 -11.29 29.21 -8.38
N SER A 40 -11.69 28.18 -7.63
CA SER A 40 -11.35 26.76 -7.87
C SER A 40 -11.55 26.27 -9.31
N LYS A 41 -12.45 26.91 -10.08
CA LYS A 41 -12.71 26.60 -11.49
C LYS A 41 -11.53 26.89 -12.43
N SER A 42 -10.79 27.99 -12.24
CA SER A 42 -9.67 28.35 -13.14
C SER A 42 -8.48 27.41 -13.01
N ASN A 43 -8.30 26.80 -11.84
CA ASN A 43 -7.25 25.82 -11.60
C ASN A 43 -7.59 24.47 -12.25
N ILE A 44 -8.86 24.06 -12.24
CA ILE A 44 -9.31 22.82 -12.90
C ILE A 44 -9.06 22.88 -14.40
N GLU A 45 -9.49 23.96 -15.06
CA GLU A 45 -9.33 24.10 -16.52
C GLU A 45 -7.86 24.11 -16.95
N SER A 46 -7.00 24.77 -16.16
CA SER A 46 -5.54 24.76 -16.39
C SER A 46 -4.95 23.35 -16.24
N THR A 47 -5.31 22.62 -15.18
CA THR A 47 -4.86 21.24 -14.96
C THR A 47 -5.35 20.31 -16.07
N LEU A 48 -6.60 20.45 -16.51
CA LEU A 48 -7.16 19.68 -17.64
C LEU A 48 -6.42 19.94 -18.95
N ALA A 49 -6.07 21.19 -19.23
CA ALA A 49 -5.29 21.55 -20.42
C ALA A 49 -3.90 20.92 -20.38
N GLN A 50 -3.25 20.89 -19.21
CA GLN A 50 -1.94 20.23 -19.03
C GLN A 50 -2.03 18.71 -19.21
N PHE A 51 -3.06 18.06 -18.65
CA PHE A 51 -3.30 16.63 -18.87
C PHE A 51 -3.41 16.28 -20.35
N ARG A 52 -4.15 17.10 -21.12
CA ARG A 52 -4.27 16.93 -22.58
C ARG A 52 -2.94 17.09 -23.28
N GLN A 53 -2.23 18.18 -22.99
CA GLN A 53 -0.94 18.47 -23.61
C GLN A 53 0.07 17.33 -23.37
N PHE A 54 0.13 16.80 -22.14
CA PHE A 54 1.02 15.69 -21.82
C PHE A 54 0.57 14.38 -22.44
N MET A 55 -0.74 14.13 -22.50
CA MET A 55 -1.30 12.95 -23.16
C MET A 55 -0.98 12.94 -24.67
N ASP A 56 -1.17 14.07 -25.35
CA ASP A 56 -0.87 14.22 -26.78
C ASP A 56 0.64 14.07 -27.08
N ALA A 57 1.48 14.45 -26.12
CA ALA A 57 2.93 14.31 -26.21
C ALA A 57 3.45 12.94 -25.73
N GLU A 58 2.56 12.00 -25.37
CA GLU A 58 2.90 10.69 -24.76
C GLU A 58 3.78 10.80 -23.51
N LYS A 59 3.64 11.90 -22.76
CA LYS A 59 4.40 12.21 -21.54
C LYS A 59 3.71 11.63 -20.30
N TYR A 60 3.62 10.31 -20.22
CA TYR A 60 2.91 9.59 -19.15
C TYR A 60 3.47 9.88 -17.76
N VAL A 61 4.79 10.05 -17.63
CA VAL A 61 5.41 10.39 -16.35
C VAL A 61 4.95 11.78 -15.90
N ASP A 62 4.92 12.77 -16.80
CA ASP A 62 4.44 14.13 -16.52
C ASP A 62 2.98 14.13 -16.02
N ILE A 63 2.13 13.24 -16.57
CA ILE A 63 0.75 13.01 -16.10
C ILE A 63 0.72 12.49 -14.66
N LEU A 64 1.61 11.56 -14.28
CA LEU A 64 1.68 11.04 -12.91
C LEU A 64 1.99 12.15 -11.89
N TYR A 65 2.83 13.15 -12.21
CA TYR A 65 3.07 14.30 -11.29
C TYR A 65 1.85 15.20 -11.10
N LEU A 66 0.93 15.21 -12.05
CA LEU A 66 -0.28 16.02 -11.95
C LEU A 66 -1.35 15.33 -11.09
N LEU A 67 -1.27 14.00 -10.87
CA LEU A 67 -2.26 13.27 -10.07
C LEU A 67 -2.48 13.81 -8.66
N PRO A 68 -1.45 14.24 -7.89
CA PRO A 68 -1.68 14.80 -6.56
C PRO A 68 -2.49 16.10 -6.58
N THR A 69 -2.47 16.85 -7.68
CA THR A 69 -3.33 18.02 -7.83
C THR A 69 -4.80 17.63 -7.94
N LEU A 70 -5.06 16.37 -8.30
CA LEU A 70 -6.40 15.84 -8.46
C LEU A 70 -7.03 15.40 -7.12
N LYS A 71 -6.25 15.21 -6.05
CA LYS A 71 -6.69 14.60 -4.79
C LYS A 71 -7.84 15.33 -4.10
N ASP A 72 -7.94 16.64 -4.29
CA ASP A 72 -8.90 17.50 -3.60
C ASP A 72 -10.22 17.67 -4.39
N PHE A 73 -10.36 17.06 -5.57
CA PHE A 73 -11.60 17.14 -6.33
C PHE A 73 -12.56 16.02 -5.97
N ASN A 74 -13.84 16.39 -5.80
CA ASN A 74 -14.91 15.44 -5.46
C ASN A 74 -15.36 14.59 -6.66
N SER A 75 -15.19 15.08 -7.88
CA SER A 75 -15.50 14.36 -9.12
C SER A 75 -14.69 14.91 -10.28
N PHE A 76 -14.43 14.07 -11.27
CA PHE A 76 -13.71 14.44 -12.49
C PHE A 76 -14.59 14.19 -13.71
N PRO A 77 -14.42 14.98 -14.79
CA PRO A 77 -15.07 14.68 -16.05
C PRO A 77 -14.57 13.33 -16.62
N PRO A 78 -15.38 12.63 -17.46
CA PRO A 78 -15.01 11.35 -18.08
C PRO A 78 -13.61 11.34 -18.70
N MET A 79 -13.22 12.46 -19.32
CA MET A 79 -11.92 12.61 -19.96
C MET A 79 -10.72 12.50 -19.01
N VAL A 80 -10.84 12.93 -17.75
CA VAL A 80 -9.74 12.77 -16.78
C VAL A 80 -9.58 11.30 -16.43
N HIS A 81 -10.68 10.60 -16.15
CA HIS A 81 -10.66 9.18 -15.91
C HIS A 81 -10.07 8.41 -17.09
N LEU A 82 -10.38 8.82 -18.32
CA LEU A 82 -9.80 8.27 -19.55
C LEU A 82 -8.28 8.46 -19.61
N ILE A 83 -7.78 9.69 -19.41
CA ILE A 83 -6.35 10.00 -19.45
C ILE A 83 -5.58 9.24 -18.36
N VAL A 84 -6.09 9.26 -17.12
CA VAL A 84 -5.49 8.56 -15.98
C VAL A 84 -5.49 7.05 -16.21
N GLY A 85 -6.62 6.47 -16.63
CA GLY A 85 -6.75 5.04 -16.87
C GLY A 85 -5.84 4.54 -17.99
N PHE A 86 -5.74 5.29 -19.08
CA PHE A 86 -4.82 4.97 -20.17
C PHE A 86 -3.35 5.08 -19.73
N THR A 87 -3.02 6.11 -18.94
CA THR A 87 -1.67 6.31 -18.39
C THR A 87 -1.27 5.14 -17.50
N PHE A 88 -2.12 4.75 -16.54
CA PHE A 88 -1.87 3.60 -15.67
C PHE A 88 -1.65 2.31 -16.46
N PHE A 89 -2.49 2.01 -17.44
CA PHE A 89 -2.29 0.83 -18.28
C PHE A 89 -0.98 0.89 -19.06
N LYS A 90 -0.63 2.03 -19.65
CA LYS A 90 0.64 2.18 -20.39
C LYS A 90 1.87 2.04 -19.49
N MET A 91 1.74 2.40 -18.23
CA MET A 91 2.79 2.24 -17.24
C MET A 91 2.84 0.82 -16.66
N GLY A 92 1.84 -0.03 -16.87
CA GLY A 92 1.81 -1.40 -16.35
C GLY A 92 0.87 -1.64 -15.16
N MET A 93 0.19 -0.60 -14.67
CA MET A 93 -0.90 -0.69 -13.68
C MET A 93 -2.20 -1.05 -14.39
N VAL A 94 -2.29 -2.30 -14.83
CA VAL A 94 -3.35 -2.76 -15.74
C VAL A 94 -4.74 -2.70 -15.09
N LEU A 95 -4.87 -3.15 -13.84
CA LEU A 95 -6.16 -3.23 -13.15
C LEU A 95 -6.72 -1.85 -12.82
N GLU A 96 -5.88 -0.96 -12.29
CA GLU A 96 -6.23 0.44 -12.02
C GLU A 96 -6.56 1.17 -13.32
N GLY A 97 -5.81 0.90 -14.38
CA GLY A 97 -6.07 1.44 -15.70
C GLY A 97 -7.46 1.09 -16.22
N ILE A 98 -7.82 -0.20 -16.16
CA ILE A 98 -9.16 -0.67 -16.56
C ILE A 98 -10.24 -0.05 -15.68
N LYS A 99 -10.06 -0.02 -14.35
CA LYS A 99 -11.03 0.56 -13.41
C LYS A 99 -11.37 2.01 -13.77
N HIS A 100 -10.36 2.84 -14.02
CA HIS A 100 -10.57 4.22 -14.41
C HIS A 100 -11.30 4.37 -15.75
N LEU A 101 -11.01 3.50 -16.71
CA LEU A 101 -11.71 3.50 -18.00
C LEU A 101 -13.16 3.07 -17.88
N SER A 102 -13.46 2.07 -17.04
CA SER A 102 -14.83 1.67 -16.74
C SER A 102 -15.62 2.82 -16.11
N ILE A 103 -15.04 3.54 -15.15
CA ILE A 103 -15.67 4.73 -14.57
C ILE A 103 -15.92 5.77 -15.67
N ALA A 104 -14.93 6.07 -16.51
CA ALA A 104 -15.08 7.03 -17.62
C ALA A 104 -16.24 6.65 -18.55
N LEU A 105 -16.39 5.37 -18.85
CA LEU A 105 -17.46 4.83 -19.69
C LEU A 105 -18.84 4.96 -19.03
N GLU A 106 -18.93 4.71 -17.73
CA GLU A 106 -20.18 4.80 -16.96
C GLU A 106 -20.71 6.23 -16.87
N ILE A 107 -19.82 7.20 -16.65
CA ILE A 107 -20.21 8.62 -16.49
C ILE A 107 -20.34 9.37 -17.82
N GLU A 108 -19.96 8.77 -18.95
CA GLU A 108 -20.07 9.42 -20.27
C GLU A 108 -21.51 9.40 -20.79
N GLU A 109 -22.08 10.59 -20.95
CA GLU A 109 -23.46 10.80 -21.40
C GLU A 109 -23.59 10.68 -22.92
N TYR A 110 -22.54 11.01 -23.69
CA TYR A 110 -22.59 11.03 -25.15
C TYR A 110 -22.27 9.66 -25.75
N ARG A 111 -23.27 9.02 -26.36
CA ARG A 111 -23.13 7.70 -27.02
C ARG A 111 -22.00 7.64 -28.05
N SER A 112 -21.78 8.70 -28.82
CA SER A 112 -20.69 8.75 -29.82
C SER A 112 -19.30 8.65 -29.17
N ILE A 113 -19.11 9.30 -28.02
CA ILE A 113 -17.86 9.29 -27.25
C ILE A 113 -17.72 7.95 -26.51
N ARG A 114 -18.81 7.44 -25.94
CA ARG A 114 -18.87 6.12 -25.29
C ARG A 114 -18.39 5.00 -26.22
N GLY A 115 -18.76 5.06 -27.51
CA GLY A 115 -18.25 4.14 -28.53
C GLY A 115 -16.72 4.18 -28.69
N GLN A 116 -16.10 5.35 -28.60
CA GLN A 116 -14.64 5.50 -28.66
C GLN A 116 -13.96 4.93 -27.40
N TYR A 117 -14.57 5.10 -26.22
CA TYR A 117 -14.05 4.51 -24.98
C TYR A 117 -14.12 2.97 -25.01
N LEU A 118 -15.22 2.40 -25.53
CA LEU A 118 -15.35 0.95 -25.73
C LEU A 118 -14.29 0.40 -26.69
N GLN A 119 -13.99 1.11 -27.78
CA GLN A 119 -12.90 0.72 -28.69
C GLN A 119 -11.54 0.71 -27.97
N LEU A 120 -11.27 1.72 -27.14
CA LEU A 120 -10.04 1.80 -26.37
C LEU A 120 -9.92 0.64 -25.37
N ILE A 121 -10.97 0.39 -24.58
CA ILE A 121 -11.01 -0.72 -23.61
C ILE A 121 -10.84 -2.06 -24.33
N GLY A 122 -11.55 -2.28 -25.44
CA GLY A 122 -11.47 -3.52 -26.19
C GLY A 122 -10.07 -3.77 -26.77
N ALA A 123 -9.41 -2.73 -27.29
CA ALA A 123 -8.02 -2.84 -27.73
C ALA A 123 -7.06 -3.18 -26.57
N MET A 124 -7.27 -2.60 -25.38
CA MET A 124 -6.47 -2.88 -24.19
C MET A 124 -6.69 -4.30 -23.67
N LEU A 125 -7.93 -4.81 -23.66
CA LEU A 125 -8.24 -6.19 -23.31
C LEU A 125 -7.66 -7.19 -24.32
N ALA A 126 -7.69 -6.85 -25.61
CA ALA A 126 -7.03 -7.63 -26.65
C ALA A 126 -5.50 -7.69 -26.42
N HIS A 127 -4.89 -6.58 -25.99
CA HIS A 127 -3.47 -6.55 -25.61
C HIS A 127 -3.14 -7.48 -24.41
N LEU A 128 -4.11 -7.74 -23.54
CA LEU A 128 -3.98 -8.68 -22.42
C LEU A 128 -4.31 -10.13 -22.79
N GLY A 129 -4.71 -10.42 -24.04
CA GLY A 129 -5.17 -11.74 -24.45
C GLY A 129 -6.54 -12.14 -23.90
N ARG A 130 -7.31 -11.19 -23.34
CA ARG A 130 -8.63 -11.41 -22.73
C ARG A 130 -9.75 -11.39 -23.77
N ILE A 131 -9.73 -12.34 -24.70
CA ILE A 131 -10.61 -12.33 -25.90
C ILE A 131 -12.11 -12.39 -25.53
N ASP A 132 -12.50 -13.13 -24.50
CA ASP A 132 -13.90 -13.21 -24.07
C ASP A 132 -14.44 -11.85 -23.60
N ASP A 133 -13.61 -11.09 -22.89
CA ASP A 133 -13.97 -9.73 -22.45
C ASP A 133 -13.99 -8.75 -23.63
N VAL A 134 -13.09 -8.93 -24.61
CA VAL A 134 -13.13 -8.16 -25.87
C VAL A 134 -14.46 -8.37 -26.59
N MET A 135 -14.96 -9.60 -26.66
CA MET A 135 -16.24 -9.90 -27.31
C MET A 135 -17.42 -9.27 -26.58
N THR A 136 -17.37 -9.21 -25.26
CA THR A 136 -18.37 -8.50 -24.44
C THR A 136 -18.39 -7.01 -24.77
N VAL A 137 -17.21 -6.36 -24.76
CA VAL A 137 -17.06 -4.94 -25.11
C VAL A 137 -17.47 -4.65 -26.56
N PHE A 138 -17.20 -5.59 -27.47
CA PHE A 138 -17.61 -5.48 -28.87
C PHE A 138 -19.13 -5.53 -29.03
N GLY A 139 -19.82 -6.38 -28.25
CA GLY A 139 -21.28 -6.41 -28.19
C GLY A 139 -21.85 -5.06 -27.75
N GLU A 140 -21.35 -4.51 -26.64
CA GLU A 140 -21.76 -3.19 -26.15
C GLU A 140 -21.49 -2.07 -27.18
N PHE A 141 -20.36 -2.14 -27.88
CA PHE A 141 -20.02 -1.18 -28.93
C PHE A 141 -21.04 -1.20 -30.07
N ILE A 142 -21.46 -2.38 -30.52
CA ILE A 142 -22.49 -2.52 -31.56
C ILE A 142 -23.80 -1.87 -31.11
N ASP A 143 -24.21 -2.12 -29.86
CA ASP A 143 -25.45 -1.56 -29.33
C ASP A 143 -25.39 -0.03 -29.22
N VAL A 144 -24.26 0.52 -28.79
CA VAL A 144 -24.01 1.96 -28.74
C VAL A 144 -24.09 2.57 -30.14
N VAL A 145 -23.39 2.00 -31.13
CA VAL A 145 -23.33 2.53 -32.51
C VAL A 145 -24.67 2.39 -33.23
N ARG A 146 -25.41 1.31 -33.02
CA ARG A 146 -26.80 1.15 -33.52
C ARG A 146 -27.76 2.16 -32.90
N GLY A 147 -27.48 2.56 -31.66
CA GLY A 147 -28.24 3.57 -30.93
C GLY A 147 -27.92 5.02 -31.32
N VAL A 148 -26.97 5.25 -32.24
CA VAL A 148 -26.72 6.56 -32.86
C VAL A 148 -27.45 6.59 -34.21
N ASN A 149 -28.08 7.71 -34.58
CA ASN A 149 -28.80 7.90 -35.85
C ASN A 149 -27.85 7.94 -37.07
N LEU A 150 -27.04 6.90 -37.26
CA LEU A 150 -26.14 6.70 -38.38
C LEU A 150 -26.80 5.77 -39.41
N ASP A 151 -26.47 5.96 -40.69
CA ASP A 151 -26.86 5.01 -41.74
C ASP A 151 -26.13 3.67 -41.55
N PHE A 152 -26.78 2.57 -41.94
CA PHE A 152 -26.28 1.20 -41.79
C PHE A 152 -24.89 1.01 -42.41
N GLY A 153 -24.61 1.71 -43.51
CA GLY A 153 -23.29 1.70 -44.17
C GLY A 153 -22.16 2.24 -43.28
N ASP A 154 -22.42 3.25 -42.46
CA ASP A 154 -21.41 3.85 -41.58
C ASP A 154 -21.23 3.07 -40.28
N VAL A 155 -22.31 2.46 -39.76
CA VAL A 155 -22.24 1.47 -38.68
C VAL A 155 -21.33 0.31 -39.06
N MET A 156 -21.50 -0.26 -40.26
CA MET A 156 -20.68 -1.39 -40.72
C MET A 156 -19.20 -1.01 -40.91
N LYS A 157 -18.89 0.23 -41.32
CA LYS A 157 -17.51 0.72 -41.38
C LYS A 157 -16.87 0.79 -40.00
N LEU A 158 -17.57 1.36 -39.02
CA LEU A 158 -17.06 1.49 -37.65
C LEU A 158 -16.83 0.13 -36.98
N VAL A 159 -17.77 -0.80 -37.18
CA VAL A 159 -17.65 -2.19 -36.72
C VAL A 159 -16.44 -2.87 -37.35
N LYS A 160 -16.23 -2.71 -38.66
CA LYS A 160 -15.08 -3.27 -39.37
C LYS A 160 -13.75 -2.68 -38.88
N ILE A 161 -13.68 -1.37 -38.64
CA ILE A 161 -12.48 -0.72 -38.09
C ILE A 161 -12.12 -1.33 -36.73
N PHE A 162 -13.09 -1.53 -35.85
CA PHE A 162 -12.83 -2.11 -34.54
C PHE A 162 -12.41 -3.59 -34.63
N GLN A 163 -13.05 -4.38 -35.51
CA GLN A 163 -12.63 -5.75 -35.79
C GLN A 163 -11.20 -5.82 -36.32
N ASP A 164 -10.85 -4.99 -37.29
CA ASP A 164 -9.51 -4.94 -37.87
C ASP A 164 -8.45 -4.55 -36.82
N GLN A 165 -8.78 -3.64 -35.89
CA GLN A 165 -7.91 -3.27 -34.77
C GLN A 165 -7.67 -4.46 -33.82
N ILE A 166 -8.72 -5.18 -33.42
CA ILE A 166 -8.60 -6.37 -32.56
C ILE A 166 -7.74 -7.45 -33.24
N ILE A 167 -7.97 -7.70 -34.54
CA ILE A 167 -7.20 -8.68 -35.32
C ILE A 167 -5.72 -8.28 -35.41
N GLN A 168 -5.42 -6.99 -35.61
CA GLN A 168 -4.04 -6.50 -35.65
C GLN A 168 -3.32 -6.60 -34.30
N VAL A 169 -4.04 -6.41 -33.18
CA VAL A 169 -3.49 -6.62 -31.83
C VAL A 169 -3.23 -8.11 -31.58
N ASN A 170 -4.19 -8.98 -31.92
CA ASN A 170 -4.09 -10.44 -31.72
C ASN A 170 -3.04 -11.12 -32.61
N SER A 171 -2.82 -10.59 -33.82
CA SER A 171 -1.79 -11.11 -34.76
C SER A 171 -0.37 -10.66 -34.43
N GLY A 172 -0.19 -9.89 -33.34
CA GLY A 172 1.12 -9.38 -32.93
C GLY A 172 1.63 -8.18 -33.74
N LEU A 173 0.90 -7.75 -34.78
CA LEU A 173 1.31 -6.67 -35.68
C LEU A 173 1.31 -5.28 -35.02
N LEU A 174 0.50 -5.08 -33.97
CA LEU A 174 0.47 -3.87 -33.13
C LEU A 174 1.06 -4.10 -31.72
N PHE A 175 1.73 -5.23 -31.49
CA PHE A 175 2.20 -5.61 -30.17
C PHE A 175 3.36 -4.72 -29.72
N ARG A 176 3.05 -3.72 -28.89
CA ARG A 176 4.04 -3.17 -27.96
C ARG A 176 3.87 -3.91 -26.64
N PRO A 177 4.93 -4.51 -26.08
CA PRO A 177 4.85 -5.06 -24.74
C PRO A 177 4.38 -3.96 -23.79
N ILE A 178 3.44 -4.30 -22.92
CA ILE A 178 3.06 -3.42 -21.81
C ILE A 178 4.36 -3.15 -21.04
N ALA A 179 4.70 -1.88 -20.84
CA ALA A 179 5.89 -1.54 -20.11
C ALA A 179 5.77 -2.15 -18.71
N LYS A 180 6.83 -2.80 -18.22
CA LYS A 180 6.88 -3.16 -16.81
C LYS A 180 6.82 -1.86 -16.02
N PHE A 181 5.99 -1.83 -14.99
CA PHE A 181 5.90 -0.67 -14.12
C PHE A 181 7.28 -0.33 -13.55
N PRO A 182 7.73 0.94 -13.59
CA PRO A 182 9.07 1.29 -13.13
C PRO A 182 9.25 0.93 -11.65
N SER A 183 10.44 0.44 -11.29
CA SER A 183 10.79 0.21 -9.88
C SER A 183 10.66 1.50 -9.08
N LEU A 184 10.52 1.41 -7.76
CA LEU A 184 10.39 2.58 -6.89
C LEU A 184 11.58 3.56 -7.06
N GLU A 185 12.79 3.02 -7.19
CA GLU A 185 13.99 3.81 -7.52
C GLU A 185 13.87 4.51 -8.87
N GLN A 186 13.44 3.79 -9.93
CA GLN A 186 13.30 4.37 -11.26
C GLN A 186 12.20 5.43 -11.31
N GLN A 187 11.09 5.22 -10.59
CA GLN A 187 10.06 6.24 -10.39
C GLN A 187 10.72 7.52 -9.86
N ILE A 188 11.41 7.45 -8.72
CA ILE A 188 12.08 8.60 -8.08
C ILE A 188 13.07 9.28 -9.01
N MET A 189 13.86 8.52 -9.78
CA MET A 189 14.79 9.07 -10.76
C MET A 189 14.07 9.81 -11.90
N ASN A 190 12.93 9.28 -12.37
CA ASN A 190 12.08 10.00 -13.31
C ASN A 190 11.54 11.30 -12.68
N PHE A 191 11.17 11.26 -11.38
CA PHE A 191 10.76 12.45 -10.62
C PHE A 191 11.84 13.51 -10.48
N LYS A 192 13.09 13.08 -10.26
CA LYS A 192 14.24 13.98 -10.25
C LYS A 192 14.47 14.62 -11.62
N ALA A 193 14.42 13.83 -12.70
CA ALA A 193 14.66 14.31 -14.06
C ALA A 193 13.64 15.38 -14.51
N ALA A 194 12.43 15.35 -13.97
CA ALA A 194 11.40 16.36 -14.21
C ALA A 194 11.61 17.68 -13.43
N ASN A 195 12.72 17.83 -12.67
CA ASN A 195 13.07 19.00 -11.85
C ASN A 195 11.94 19.41 -10.86
N LYS A 196 11.35 18.43 -10.16
CA LYS A 196 10.25 18.67 -9.21
C LYS A 196 10.71 18.56 -7.75
N THR A 197 10.10 19.36 -6.88
CA THR A 197 10.35 19.38 -5.43
C THR A 197 9.23 18.63 -4.70
N PHE A 198 9.61 17.85 -3.69
CA PHE A 198 8.67 17.17 -2.80
C PHE A 198 8.56 17.92 -1.48
N GLU A 199 7.40 17.84 -0.83
CA GLU A 199 7.20 18.45 0.48
C GLU A 199 8.02 17.74 1.55
N ASP A 200 8.65 18.50 2.44
CA ASP A 200 9.45 17.95 3.53
C ASP A 200 8.60 17.13 4.51
N GLY A 201 9.15 16.00 4.97
CA GLY A 201 8.47 15.10 5.90
C GLY A 201 7.44 14.16 5.27
N THR A 202 7.33 14.12 3.94
CA THR A 202 6.53 13.14 3.19
C THR A 202 7.29 11.82 2.98
N PHE A 203 6.57 10.71 2.84
CA PHE A 203 7.13 9.42 2.45
C PHE A 203 7.90 9.52 1.13
N THR A 204 7.34 10.25 0.18
CA THR A 204 7.97 10.49 -1.13
C THR A 204 9.32 11.18 -1.00
N ASN A 205 9.42 12.23 -0.17
CA ASN A 205 10.68 12.92 0.05
C ASN A 205 11.71 12.03 0.77
N TYR A 206 11.29 11.22 1.73
CA TYR A 206 12.18 10.24 2.37
C TYR A 206 12.77 9.25 1.36
N CYS A 207 11.93 8.73 0.47
CA CYS A 207 12.38 7.85 -0.61
C CYS A 207 13.37 8.56 -1.54
N PHE A 208 13.10 9.82 -1.90
CA PHE A 208 14.01 10.64 -2.70
C PHE A 208 15.38 10.81 -2.03
N GLN A 209 15.42 11.14 -0.74
CA GLN A 209 16.66 11.30 0.03
C GLN A 209 17.49 10.00 0.07
N ILE A 210 16.83 8.85 0.21
CA ILE A 210 17.48 7.54 0.17
C ILE A 210 18.16 7.31 -1.18
N VAL A 211 17.41 7.45 -2.27
CA VAL A 211 17.92 7.24 -3.64
C VAL A 211 19.03 8.22 -3.97
N GLU A 212 18.92 9.47 -3.53
CA GLU A 212 19.97 10.47 -3.73
C GLU A 212 21.26 10.09 -3.01
N ASN A 213 21.18 9.72 -1.72
CA ASN A 213 22.34 9.31 -0.94
C ASN A 213 23.01 8.06 -1.53
N ILE A 214 22.22 7.06 -1.94
CA ILE A 214 22.74 5.84 -2.58
C ILE A 214 23.42 6.17 -3.91
N ASN A 215 22.83 7.02 -4.76
CA ASN A 215 23.42 7.39 -6.04
C ASN A 215 24.69 8.24 -5.89
N GLN A 216 24.74 9.14 -4.90
CA GLN A 216 25.96 9.88 -4.58
C GLN A 216 27.06 8.93 -4.07
N ALA A 217 26.72 7.99 -3.20
CA ALA A 217 27.67 6.96 -2.76
C ALA A 217 28.15 6.09 -3.93
N LYS A 218 27.24 5.69 -4.84
CA LYS A 218 27.56 4.96 -6.09
C LYS A 218 28.58 5.71 -6.93
N TYR A 219 28.39 7.02 -7.11
CA TYR A 219 29.31 7.87 -7.85
C TYR A 219 30.69 7.97 -7.17
N LEU A 220 30.73 8.12 -5.85
CA LEU A 220 31.99 8.17 -5.09
C LEU A 220 32.75 6.84 -5.16
N LEU A 221 32.04 5.73 -4.98
CA LEU A 221 32.61 4.37 -5.04
C LEU A 221 33.04 3.99 -6.45
N GLY A 222 32.32 4.41 -7.49
CA GLY A 222 32.71 4.18 -8.89
C GLY A 222 33.99 4.91 -9.31
N ASN A 223 34.29 6.05 -8.67
CA ASN A 223 35.51 6.81 -8.89
C ASN A 223 36.63 6.45 -7.90
N TRP A 224 36.36 5.56 -6.96
CA TRP A 224 37.33 5.12 -5.97
C TRP A 224 38.36 4.21 -6.60
N ASN A 225 39.65 4.49 -6.35
CA ASN A 225 40.76 3.71 -6.87
C ASN A 225 41.71 3.37 -5.73
N ILE A 226 41.88 2.07 -5.49
CA ILE A 226 42.67 1.47 -4.40
C ILE A 226 44.14 1.98 -4.42
N GLY A 227 44.64 2.49 -5.55
CA GLY A 227 46.03 2.95 -5.72
C GLY A 227 46.32 4.45 -5.51
N LYS A 228 45.33 5.34 -5.32
CA LYS A 228 45.60 6.78 -5.06
C LYS A 228 45.73 7.04 -3.55
N LYS A 229 46.77 7.79 -3.15
CA LYS A 229 47.14 8.04 -1.73
C LYS A 229 45.92 8.43 -0.87
N ARG A 230 45.80 7.76 0.28
CA ARG A 230 44.84 7.86 1.42
C ARG A 230 44.59 9.26 2.03
N ASN A 231 44.74 10.36 1.31
CA ASN A 231 44.62 11.70 1.88
C ASN A 231 43.32 12.44 1.51
N ASP A 232 42.39 11.82 0.81
CA ASP A 232 41.15 12.50 0.47
C ASP A 232 40.08 12.23 1.53
N GLN A 233 39.57 13.32 2.11
CA GLN A 233 38.35 13.40 2.93
C GLN A 233 37.11 12.81 2.24
N SER A 234 37.23 12.33 0.99
CA SER A 234 36.22 11.56 0.27
C SER A 234 36.00 10.15 0.83
N ALA A 235 36.95 9.61 1.64
CA ALA A 235 36.91 8.25 2.15
C ALA A 235 35.78 7.99 3.20
N ASP A 236 35.41 9.00 3.99
CA ASP A 236 34.32 8.85 4.96
C ASP A 236 32.94 9.15 4.35
N ASN A 237 32.90 9.93 3.26
CA ASN A 237 31.65 10.45 2.71
C ASN A 237 30.73 9.34 2.15
N ALA A 238 31.27 8.30 1.50
CA ALA A 238 30.43 7.24 0.93
C ALA A 238 29.71 6.41 2.01
N ILE A 239 30.42 6.05 3.10
CA ILE A 239 29.82 5.30 4.22
C ILE A 239 28.84 6.17 4.98
N THR A 240 29.15 7.45 5.20
CA THR A 240 28.21 8.39 5.82
C THR A 240 26.93 8.55 4.98
N LEU A 241 27.03 8.67 3.66
CA LEU A 241 25.86 8.73 2.77
C LEU A 241 25.01 7.45 2.84
N LEU A 242 25.64 6.27 2.78
CA LEU A 242 24.92 5.00 2.91
C LEU A 242 24.28 4.85 4.29
N SER A 243 24.98 5.22 5.37
CA SER A 243 24.39 5.19 6.72
C SER A 243 23.20 6.15 6.83
N ASN A 244 23.29 7.36 6.27
CA ASN A 244 22.19 8.31 6.26
C ASN A 244 20.97 7.77 5.50
N ALA A 245 21.18 7.07 4.38
CA ALA A 245 20.12 6.39 3.65
C ALA A 245 19.44 5.28 4.47
N ILE A 246 20.21 4.51 5.23
CA ILE A 246 19.70 3.39 6.05
C ILE A 246 18.85 3.90 7.22
N VAL A 247 19.30 4.97 7.90
CA VAL A 247 18.62 5.54 9.08
C VAL A 247 17.25 6.12 8.75
N ILE A 248 16.97 6.46 7.50
CA ILE A 248 15.62 6.91 7.08
C ILE A 248 14.59 5.76 7.20
N ILE A 249 15.01 4.50 7.19
CA ILE A 249 14.17 3.29 7.22
C ILE A 249 13.09 3.35 6.13
N GLY A 250 13.50 3.40 4.87
CA GLY A 250 12.60 3.30 3.73
C GLY A 250 12.05 1.89 3.49
N PRO A 251 11.21 1.71 2.45
CA PRO A 251 10.82 0.40 1.95
C PRO A 251 12.03 -0.38 1.40
N ARG A 252 12.05 -1.72 1.52
CA ARG A 252 13.24 -2.54 1.16
C ARG A 252 13.60 -2.42 -0.32
N GLU A 253 12.60 -2.29 -1.18
CA GLU A 253 12.67 -2.21 -2.63
C GLU A 253 13.53 -1.05 -3.12
N ILE A 254 13.62 0.03 -2.34
CA ILE A 254 14.40 1.22 -2.71
C ILE A 254 15.91 1.03 -2.53
N TYR A 255 16.31 0.02 -1.76
CA TYR A 255 17.71 -0.26 -1.43
C TYR A 255 18.35 -1.27 -2.38
N GLN A 256 17.65 -1.70 -3.45
CA GLN A 256 18.15 -2.72 -4.37
C GLN A 256 19.50 -2.34 -5.01
N SER A 257 19.69 -1.07 -5.36
CA SER A 257 20.98 -0.56 -5.87
C SER A 257 22.15 -0.72 -4.89
N MET A 258 21.91 -0.83 -3.58
CA MET A 258 22.99 -1.15 -2.63
C MET A 258 23.48 -2.58 -2.77
N LEU A 259 22.60 -3.54 -3.08
CA LEU A 259 22.99 -4.93 -3.31
C LEU A 259 23.87 -5.05 -4.56
N GLU A 260 23.61 -4.26 -5.61
CA GLU A 260 24.45 -4.22 -6.80
C GLU A 260 25.87 -3.71 -6.51
N LEU A 261 26.00 -2.80 -5.54
CA LEU A 261 27.27 -2.19 -5.15
C LEU A 261 28.02 -2.96 -4.05
N GLU A 262 27.42 -4.02 -3.52
CA GLU A 262 27.93 -4.70 -2.34
C GLU A 262 29.41 -5.09 -2.44
N PRO A 263 29.94 -5.70 -3.53
CA PRO A 263 31.36 -6.07 -3.59
C PRO A 263 32.27 -4.85 -3.39
N VAL A 264 31.90 -3.72 -4.01
CA VAL A 264 32.66 -2.47 -3.92
C VAL A 264 32.54 -1.86 -2.52
N ILE A 265 31.36 -1.94 -1.90
CA ILE A 265 31.14 -1.46 -0.53
C ILE A 265 32.00 -2.29 0.44
N LEU A 266 32.03 -3.62 0.31
CA LEU A 266 32.83 -4.48 1.17
C LEU A 266 34.32 -4.17 1.07
N ASP A 267 34.87 -4.15 -0.16
CA ASP A 267 36.28 -3.80 -0.41
C ASP A 267 36.63 -2.41 0.15
N TYR A 268 35.72 -1.44 -0.03
CA TYR A 268 35.87 -0.10 0.51
C TYR A 268 35.90 -0.08 2.03
N THR A 269 34.94 -0.75 2.67
CA THR A 269 34.86 -0.81 4.14
C THR A 269 36.07 -1.48 4.77
N ASP A 270 36.66 -2.49 4.12
CA ASP A 270 37.86 -3.18 4.61
C ASP A 270 39.13 -2.34 4.43
N SER A 271 39.18 -1.51 3.38
CA SER A 271 40.30 -0.59 3.14
C SER A 271 40.45 0.50 4.21
N ILE A 272 39.35 0.88 4.87
CA ILE A 272 39.29 1.86 5.97
C ILE A 272 39.87 1.29 7.27
N VAL A 273 39.86 -0.05 7.44
CA VAL A 273 40.20 -0.71 8.71
C VAL A 273 41.68 -0.84 8.97
N GLN A 274 42.57 -0.72 7.98
CA GLN A 274 44.00 -0.89 8.26
C GLN A 274 44.54 0.25 9.13
N PRO A 275 44.88 0.01 10.41
CA PRO A 275 45.61 0.98 11.19
C PRO A 275 47.03 1.00 10.60
N THR A 276 47.47 2.13 10.07
CA THR A 276 48.89 2.30 9.78
C THR A 276 49.63 2.21 11.12
N PRO A 277 50.57 1.26 11.36
CA PRO A 277 51.16 1.04 12.69
C PRO A 277 52.07 2.18 13.22
N GLN A 278 51.99 3.40 12.70
CA GLN A 278 53.03 4.42 12.89
C GLN A 278 52.57 5.81 13.36
N GLN A 279 51.34 5.98 13.86
CA GLN A 279 50.93 7.27 14.43
C GLN A 279 50.36 7.17 15.85
N GLN A 280 51.07 6.47 16.74
CA GLN A 280 51.07 6.82 18.15
C GLN A 280 52.14 7.89 18.40
N HIS A 281 51.92 9.11 17.89
CA HIS A 281 52.63 10.26 18.44
C HIS A 281 51.99 10.59 19.78
N VAL A 282 52.71 10.30 20.85
CA VAL A 282 52.47 10.83 22.21
C VAL A 282 52.31 12.34 22.09
N ARG A 283 51.08 12.85 22.11
CA ARG A 283 50.79 14.28 22.18
C ARG A 283 51.14 14.76 23.59
N THR A 284 52.27 15.41 23.75
CA THR A 284 52.54 16.28 24.89
C THR A 284 51.50 17.41 24.91
N TYR A 285 50.73 17.49 25.99
CA TYR A 285 49.71 18.51 26.21
C TYR A 285 50.35 19.91 26.30
N SER A 286 49.94 20.83 25.42
CA SER A 286 50.20 22.26 25.56
C SER A 286 49.05 22.91 26.33
N LEU A 287 49.39 23.65 27.39
CA LEU A 287 48.48 24.24 28.40
C LEU A 287 47.65 25.46 27.93
N PHE A 288 47.65 25.79 26.64
CA PHE A 288 46.87 26.93 26.13
C PHE A 288 45.56 26.45 25.50
N LYS A 289 44.48 26.62 26.26
CA LYS A 289 43.08 26.41 25.86
C LYS A 289 42.76 27.19 24.58
N LYS A 290 42.76 26.52 23.43
CA LYS A 290 41.83 26.86 22.34
C LYS A 290 40.44 26.36 22.76
N LYS A 291 39.41 27.16 22.47
CA LYS A 291 38.00 26.75 22.60
C LYS A 291 37.81 25.37 21.95
N PRO A 292 36.98 24.48 22.53
CA PRO A 292 36.63 23.24 21.84
C PRO A 292 35.85 23.63 20.58
N GLU A 293 36.47 23.43 19.42
CA GLU A 293 35.73 23.26 18.18
C GLU A 293 34.84 22.00 18.34
N PRO A 294 33.62 21.98 17.76
CA PRO A 294 32.76 20.80 17.83
C PRO A 294 33.52 19.60 17.25
N PRO A 295 33.43 18.41 17.86
CA PRO A 295 34.23 17.28 17.45
C PRO A 295 33.83 16.84 16.03
N ASP A 296 34.74 17.01 15.07
CA ASP A 296 34.75 16.29 13.81
C ASP A 296 34.64 14.77 14.10
N ASN A 297 33.59 14.12 13.58
CA ASN A 297 33.27 12.69 13.61
C ASN A 297 34.22 11.81 14.43
N SER A 298 33.83 11.47 15.67
CA SER A 298 34.58 10.54 16.52
C SER A 298 34.78 9.19 15.81
N LEU A 299 35.91 8.52 16.08
CA LEU A 299 36.22 7.19 15.52
C LEU A 299 35.08 6.19 15.77
N GLU A 300 34.39 6.33 16.91
CA GLU A 300 33.24 5.54 17.31
C GLU A 300 32.05 5.71 16.36
N VAL A 301 31.75 6.94 15.92
CA VAL A 301 30.69 7.22 14.93
C VAL A 301 31.03 6.61 13.57
N LYS A 302 32.29 6.66 13.14
CA LYS A 302 32.71 6.01 11.88
C LYS A 302 32.60 4.49 11.96
N MET A 303 32.96 3.90 13.11
CA MET A 303 32.80 2.48 13.35
C MET A 303 31.33 2.06 13.36
N SER A 304 30.45 2.85 13.99
CA SER A 304 29.02 2.57 14.03
C SER A 304 28.38 2.67 12.64
N GLN A 305 28.73 3.70 11.84
CA GLN A 305 28.26 3.83 10.46
C GLN A 305 28.68 2.65 9.58
N ARG A 306 29.94 2.17 9.71
CA ARG A 306 30.41 0.99 8.97
C ARG A 306 29.60 -0.25 9.35
N LYS A 307 29.46 -0.53 10.64
CA LYS A 307 28.69 -1.69 11.13
C LYS A 307 27.23 -1.61 10.68
N LEU A 308 26.64 -0.42 10.68
CA LEU A 308 25.28 -0.18 10.19
C LEU A 308 25.14 -0.58 8.71
N VAL A 309 26.06 -0.16 7.85
CA VAL A 309 26.06 -0.52 6.41
C VAL A 309 26.22 -2.02 6.22
N LEU A 310 27.18 -2.65 6.92
CA LEU A 310 27.42 -4.10 6.82
C LEU A 310 26.23 -4.92 7.32
N GLY A 311 25.65 -4.52 8.46
CA GLY A 311 24.47 -5.16 9.02
C GLY A 311 23.27 -5.04 8.08
N PHE A 312 23.09 -3.88 7.44
CA PHE A 312 21.98 -3.66 6.51
C PHE A 312 22.14 -4.44 5.20
N LEU A 313 23.34 -4.53 4.63
CA LEU A 313 23.60 -5.40 3.47
C LEU A 313 23.29 -6.87 3.79
N ALA A 314 23.64 -7.33 4.98
CA ALA A 314 23.32 -8.68 5.43
C ALA A 314 21.81 -8.89 5.65
N LEU A 315 21.10 -7.88 6.17
CA LEU A 315 19.64 -7.89 6.27
C LEU A 315 19.00 -8.04 4.87
N LEU A 316 19.43 -7.26 3.88
CA LEU A 316 18.93 -7.36 2.50
C LEU A 316 19.19 -8.75 1.89
N LYS A 317 20.32 -9.37 2.23
CA LYS A 317 20.66 -10.75 1.85
C LYS A 317 19.98 -11.84 2.67
N ARG A 318 19.13 -11.49 3.63
CA ARG A 318 18.49 -12.41 4.59
C ARG A 318 19.49 -13.19 5.45
N ASN A 319 20.72 -12.69 5.62
CA ASN A 319 21.69 -13.20 6.58
C ASN A 319 21.48 -12.53 7.95
N TYR A 320 20.38 -12.91 8.61
CA TYR A 320 19.92 -12.26 9.84
C TYR A 320 20.90 -12.44 11.00
N VAL A 321 21.62 -13.57 11.08
CA VAL A 321 22.59 -13.84 12.16
C VAL A 321 23.72 -12.81 12.13
N TYR A 322 24.27 -12.54 10.94
CA TYR A 322 25.32 -11.54 10.80
C TYR A 322 24.77 -10.11 11.00
N ALA A 323 23.58 -9.82 10.47
CA ALA A 323 22.92 -8.52 10.66
C ALA A 323 22.69 -8.19 12.15
N ILE A 324 22.22 -9.17 12.94
CA ILE A 324 22.03 -9.03 14.39
C ILE A 324 23.33 -8.64 15.08
N LYS A 325 24.43 -9.35 14.78
CA LYS A 325 25.74 -9.07 15.37
C LYS A 325 26.20 -7.64 15.08
N GLU A 326 26.07 -7.19 13.83
CA GLU A 326 26.51 -5.85 13.44
C GLU A 326 25.61 -4.77 14.07
N PHE A 327 24.27 -4.92 14.04
CA PHE A 327 23.35 -3.94 14.63
C PHE A 327 23.45 -3.87 16.16
N SER A 328 23.60 -4.99 16.87
CA SER A 328 23.89 -4.98 18.31
C SER A 328 25.18 -4.20 18.59
N GLY A 329 26.22 -4.44 17.80
CA GLY A 329 27.48 -3.72 17.93
C GLY A 329 27.41 -2.22 17.55
N VAL A 330 26.36 -1.76 16.86
CA VAL A 330 26.07 -0.33 16.63
C VAL A 330 25.36 0.25 17.85
N ILE A 331 24.37 -0.46 18.40
CA ILE A 331 23.62 -0.04 19.59
C ILE A 331 24.57 0.11 20.79
N ASP A 332 25.49 -0.83 20.99
CA ASP A 332 26.50 -0.75 22.06
C ASP A 332 27.34 0.53 22.02
N ILE A 333 27.50 1.13 20.83
CA ILE A 333 28.24 2.39 20.62
C ILE A 333 27.32 3.60 20.79
N LEU A 334 26.10 3.55 20.22
CA LEU A 334 25.20 4.71 20.14
C LEU A 334 24.35 4.91 21.40
N GLU A 335 23.98 3.85 22.09
CA GLU A 335 23.12 3.91 23.29
C GLU A 335 23.75 4.72 24.44
N PRO A 336 25.04 4.55 24.78
CA PRO A 336 25.70 5.40 25.78
C PRO A 336 25.77 6.89 25.39
N LEU A 337 25.70 7.19 24.09
CA LEU A 337 25.75 8.55 23.54
C LEU A 337 24.37 9.22 23.47
N ALA A 338 23.30 8.50 23.82
CA ALA A 338 21.91 8.94 23.66
C ALA A 338 21.60 9.45 22.24
N ASP A 339 22.23 8.83 21.23
CA ASP A 339 22.04 9.23 19.82
C ASP A 339 20.63 8.84 19.35
N PRO A 340 19.85 9.77 18.77
CA PRO A 340 18.51 9.47 18.28
C PRO A 340 18.49 8.31 17.27
N ILE A 341 19.56 8.13 16.47
CA ILE A 341 19.72 7.06 15.47
C ILE A 341 19.62 5.66 16.10
N CYS A 342 19.93 5.54 17.40
CA CYS A 342 19.87 4.28 18.12
C CYS A 342 18.48 3.62 18.03
N ASN A 343 17.40 4.42 18.07
CA ASN A 343 16.05 3.89 17.95
C ASN A 343 15.76 3.30 16.56
N GLN A 344 16.28 3.92 15.49
CA GLN A 344 16.16 3.40 14.14
C GLN A 344 16.92 2.07 13.98
N VAL A 345 18.12 1.98 14.53
CA VAL A 345 18.93 0.76 14.50
C VAL A 345 18.26 -0.36 15.32
N LYS A 346 17.67 -0.03 16.48
CA LYS A 346 16.85 -0.98 17.26
C LYS A 346 15.72 -1.57 16.42
N CYS A 347 15.08 -0.79 15.55
CA CYS A 347 14.03 -1.31 14.67
C CYS A 347 14.55 -2.26 13.59
N LEU A 348 15.71 -1.96 12.98
CA LEU A 348 16.36 -2.89 12.05
C LEU A 348 16.79 -4.19 12.75
N LEU A 349 17.26 -4.08 14.00
CA LEU A 349 17.58 -5.24 14.82
C LEU A 349 16.33 -6.08 15.15
N MET A 350 15.22 -5.44 15.54
CA MET A 350 13.94 -6.11 15.78
C MET A 350 13.49 -6.91 14.55
N GLU A 351 13.56 -6.31 13.36
CA GLU A 351 13.25 -6.97 12.09
C GLU A 351 14.07 -8.25 11.90
N CYS A 352 15.39 -8.18 12.15
CA CYS A 352 16.26 -9.35 12.02
C CYS A 352 15.96 -10.44 13.05
N LYS A 353 15.67 -10.06 14.30
CA LYS A 353 15.32 -11.00 15.36
C LYS A 353 13.98 -11.69 15.09
N THR A 354 12.98 -10.94 14.63
CA THR A 354 11.68 -11.47 14.21
C THR A 354 11.81 -12.49 13.08
N MET A 355 12.73 -12.25 12.13
CA MET A 355 12.95 -13.15 10.99
C MET A 355 13.86 -14.36 11.31
N SER A 356 14.76 -14.25 12.29
CA SER A 356 15.72 -15.31 12.64
C SER A 356 15.21 -16.29 13.70
N VAL A 357 14.37 -15.85 14.62
CA VAL A 357 13.85 -16.69 15.70
C VAL A 357 12.66 -17.49 15.17
N PRO A 358 12.65 -18.83 15.23
CA PRO A 358 11.54 -19.60 14.66
C PRO A 358 10.27 -19.51 15.52
N ASN A 359 10.39 -19.47 16.85
CA ASN A 359 9.27 -19.47 17.78
C ASN A 359 8.69 -18.05 17.99
N PRO A 360 7.39 -17.81 17.70
CA PRO A 360 6.76 -16.50 17.84
C PRO A 360 6.73 -15.92 19.26
N SER A 361 6.60 -16.74 20.31
CA SER A 361 6.66 -16.26 21.71
C SER A 361 8.03 -15.68 22.05
N ASN A 362 9.09 -16.35 21.59
CA ASN A 362 10.45 -15.86 21.76
C ASN A 362 10.68 -14.59 20.95
N ARG A 363 10.09 -14.46 19.74
CA ARG A 363 10.14 -13.21 18.95
C ARG A 363 9.55 -12.04 19.72
N ILE A 364 8.40 -12.22 20.39
CA ILE A 364 7.80 -11.14 21.18
C ILE A 364 8.74 -10.70 22.29
N SER A 365 9.30 -11.63 23.07
CA SER A 365 10.26 -11.27 24.13
C SER A 365 11.42 -10.46 23.56
N GLU A 366 12.01 -10.92 22.45
CA GLU A 366 13.14 -10.28 21.79
C GLU A 366 12.81 -8.88 21.24
N VAL A 367 11.59 -8.67 20.74
CA VAL A 367 11.12 -7.36 20.31
C VAL A 367 10.87 -6.46 21.51
N MET A 368 10.17 -6.95 22.54
CA MET A 368 9.85 -6.21 23.77
C MET A 368 11.11 -5.77 24.52
N ASP A 369 12.16 -6.61 24.57
CA ASP A 369 13.45 -6.27 25.18
C ASP A 369 14.16 -5.10 24.49
N LEU A 370 13.84 -4.86 23.21
CA LEU A 370 14.39 -3.76 22.42
C LEU A 370 13.48 -2.52 22.41
N LEU A 371 12.23 -2.63 22.86
CA LEU A 371 11.31 -1.50 22.93
C LEU A 371 11.71 -0.58 24.10
N GLY A 372 12.26 0.59 23.76
CA GLY A 372 12.44 1.67 24.73
C GLY A 372 11.14 2.42 25.02
N TYR A 373 11.24 3.50 25.82
CA TYR A 373 10.10 4.35 26.16
C TYR A 373 9.42 5.05 24.96
N GLN A 374 10.13 5.18 23.82
CA GLN A 374 9.58 5.72 22.57
C GLN A 374 10.06 4.91 21.36
N PRO A 375 9.42 3.76 21.08
CA PRO A 375 9.80 2.95 19.94
C PRO A 375 9.35 3.62 18.63
N HIS A 376 10.14 3.44 17.56
CA HIS A 376 9.72 3.84 16.23
C HIS A 376 8.44 3.07 15.83
N TYR A 377 7.52 3.72 15.13
CA TYR A 377 6.18 3.16 14.85
C TYR A 377 6.21 1.82 14.11
N LYS A 378 7.20 1.59 13.24
CA LYS A 378 7.42 0.30 12.54
C LYS A 378 7.63 -0.89 13.48
N ALA A 379 8.08 -0.67 14.72
CA ALA A 379 8.18 -1.73 15.71
C ALA A 379 6.81 -2.39 16.00
N ASN A 380 5.73 -1.60 15.96
CA ASN A 380 4.38 -2.13 16.12
C ASN A 380 3.99 -3.07 14.97
N LEU A 381 4.48 -2.83 13.74
CA LEU A 381 4.19 -3.75 12.64
C LEU A 381 4.82 -5.14 12.88
N PHE A 382 6.04 -5.19 13.42
CA PHE A 382 6.68 -6.47 13.78
C PHE A 382 5.96 -7.16 14.94
N LEU A 383 5.51 -6.41 15.96
CA LEU A 383 4.68 -6.96 17.03
C LEU A 383 3.38 -7.54 16.47
N ALA A 384 2.74 -6.84 15.54
CA ALA A 384 1.51 -7.31 14.92
C ALA A 384 1.70 -8.65 14.20
N GLU A 385 2.78 -8.79 13.43
CA GLU A 385 3.13 -10.05 12.75
C GLU A 385 3.41 -11.19 13.73
N CYS A 386 4.15 -10.92 14.81
CA CYS A 386 4.41 -11.90 15.87
C CYS A 386 3.12 -12.38 16.54
N HIS A 387 2.23 -11.45 16.90
CA HIS A 387 0.94 -11.76 17.50
C HIS A 387 0.03 -12.52 16.53
N GLN A 388 0.01 -12.17 15.24
CA GLN A 388 -0.73 -12.92 14.23
C GLN A 388 -0.22 -14.37 14.13
N HIS A 389 1.10 -14.59 14.11
CA HIS A 389 1.68 -15.94 14.10
C HIS A 389 1.34 -16.73 15.36
N LEU A 390 1.40 -16.12 16.54
CA LEU A 390 0.96 -16.75 17.79
C LEU A 390 -0.53 -17.11 17.78
N SER A 391 -1.35 -16.30 17.11
CA SER A 391 -2.77 -16.58 16.97
C SER A 391 -3.02 -17.83 16.11
N ILE A 392 -2.18 -18.06 15.10
CA ILE A 392 -2.18 -19.26 14.24
C ILE A 392 -1.65 -20.48 15.00
N GLU A 393 -0.56 -20.37 15.76
CA GLU A 393 -0.03 -21.47 16.57
C GLU A 393 -0.99 -21.90 17.68
N GLY A 394 -1.65 -20.93 18.32
CA GLY A 394 -2.68 -21.17 19.32
C GLY A 394 -4.05 -21.52 18.74
N ALA A 395 -4.15 -21.72 17.42
CA ALA A 395 -5.43 -21.94 16.77
C ALA A 395 -6.06 -23.28 17.15
N THR A 396 -7.38 -23.27 17.26
CA THR A 396 -8.19 -24.47 17.50
C THR A 396 -8.66 -25.04 16.17
N LEU A 397 -8.47 -26.33 15.95
CA LEU A 397 -8.94 -26.98 14.72
C LEU A 397 -10.47 -27.14 14.76
N ILE A 398 -11.13 -26.65 13.73
CA ILE A 398 -12.55 -26.81 13.48
C ILE A 398 -12.75 -27.75 12.29
N THR A 399 -13.65 -28.72 12.44
CA THR A 399 -14.19 -29.48 11.30
C THR A 399 -15.64 -29.08 11.06
N ILE A 400 -15.93 -28.53 9.89
CA ILE A 400 -17.28 -28.18 9.44
C ILE A 400 -17.81 -29.32 8.56
N LEU A 401 -18.94 -29.90 8.96
CA LEU A 401 -19.62 -30.94 8.19
C LEU A 401 -20.72 -30.30 7.35
N LYS A 402 -20.49 -30.08 6.05
CA LYS A 402 -21.55 -29.70 5.11
C LYS A 402 -22.21 -30.96 4.51
N PRO A 403 -23.46 -30.88 4.00
CA PRO A 403 -24.19 -32.04 3.50
C PRO A 403 -23.45 -32.87 2.44
N ASP A 404 -22.59 -32.22 1.66
CA ASP A 404 -21.86 -32.75 0.52
C ASP A 404 -20.33 -32.79 0.71
N LYS A 405 -19.79 -32.19 1.78
CA LYS A 405 -18.34 -32.08 2.01
C LYS A 405 -17.94 -31.87 3.46
N ILE A 406 -16.74 -32.33 3.79
CA ILE A 406 -16.08 -32.04 5.08
C ILE A 406 -15.05 -30.94 4.82
N LEU A 407 -15.18 -29.83 5.54
CA LEU A 407 -14.20 -28.75 5.52
C LEU A 407 -13.44 -28.75 6.84
N ARG A 408 -12.12 -28.56 6.76
CA ARG A 408 -11.28 -28.32 7.93
C ARG A 408 -10.85 -26.87 7.93
N GLY A 409 -10.85 -26.27 9.11
CA GLY A 409 -10.28 -24.95 9.28
C GLY A 409 -9.78 -24.70 10.68
N LYS A 410 -9.25 -23.51 10.89
CA LYS A 410 -8.56 -23.07 12.10
C LYS A 410 -9.27 -21.83 12.64
N GLN A 411 -9.70 -21.92 13.89
CA GLN A 411 -10.14 -20.76 14.65
C GLN A 411 -8.96 -20.16 15.36
N LEU A 412 -8.65 -18.92 15.03
CA LEU A 412 -7.51 -18.21 15.60
C LEU A 412 -7.76 -17.80 17.05
N LEU A 413 -6.69 -17.70 17.84
CA LEU A 413 -6.77 -17.26 19.23
C LEU A 413 -7.06 -15.75 19.29
N SER A 414 -8.24 -15.37 19.82
CA SER A 414 -8.75 -13.99 19.77
C SER A 414 -7.82 -12.97 20.41
N LEU A 415 -7.28 -13.26 21.61
CA LEU A 415 -6.43 -12.33 22.36
C LEU A 415 -5.21 -11.87 21.54
N ASN A 416 -4.53 -12.80 20.88
CA ASN A 416 -3.37 -12.46 20.05
C ASN A 416 -3.79 -11.72 18.77
N LEU A 417 -4.96 -12.02 18.22
CA LEU A 417 -5.44 -11.33 17.03
C LEU A 417 -5.86 -9.89 17.35
N GLU A 418 -6.44 -9.64 18.52
CA GLU A 418 -6.74 -8.31 19.04
C GLU A 418 -5.47 -7.47 19.20
N GLU A 419 -4.43 -8.03 19.83
CA GLU A 419 -3.12 -7.37 19.95
C GLU A 419 -2.49 -7.10 18.57
N ALA A 420 -2.64 -8.02 17.62
CA ALA A 420 -2.16 -7.79 16.26
C ALA A 420 -2.85 -6.58 15.61
N ILE A 421 -4.19 -6.48 15.73
CA ILE A 421 -4.97 -5.35 15.22
C ILE A 421 -4.55 -4.04 15.89
N ILE A 422 -4.41 -4.02 17.22
CA ILE A 422 -4.02 -2.82 17.98
C ILE A 422 -2.64 -2.33 17.53
N ASN A 423 -1.69 -3.25 17.34
CA ASN A 423 -0.34 -2.89 16.89
C ASN A 423 -0.32 -2.40 15.42
N CYS A 424 -1.14 -2.98 14.53
CA CYS A 424 -1.35 -2.41 13.19
C CYS A 424 -1.92 -0.99 13.25
N ILE A 425 -2.91 -0.74 14.11
CA ILE A 425 -3.51 0.58 14.31
C ILE A 425 -2.46 1.59 14.80
N LYS A 426 -1.67 1.24 15.81
CA LYS A 426 -0.56 2.07 16.30
C LYS A 426 0.46 2.37 15.21
N CYS A 427 0.71 1.43 14.29
CA CYS A 427 1.59 1.66 13.15
C CYS A 427 1.01 2.71 12.19
N VAL A 428 -0.21 2.51 11.68
CA VAL A 428 -0.80 3.38 10.64
C VAL A 428 -1.06 4.80 11.11
N ILE A 429 -1.37 5.01 12.38
CA ILE A 429 -1.60 6.35 12.96
C ILE A 429 -0.33 7.21 12.97
N HIS A 430 0.84 6.59 12.94
CA HIS A 430 2.12 7.29 12.88
C HIS A 430 2.77 7.29 11.49
N MET A 431 2.17 6.62 10.51
CA MET A 431 2.62 6.65 9.12
C MET A 431 2.29 7.99 8.45
N LYS A 432 3.04 8.35 7.41
CA LYS A 432 2.77 9.56 6.63
C LYS A 432 1.56 9.34 5.73
N ASN A 433 0.64 10.28 5.64
CA ASN A 433 -0.58 10.14 4.84
C ASN A 433 -0.34 9.85 3.35
N ASP A 434 0.84 10.20 2.83
CA ASP A 434 1.26 9.91 1.47
C ASP A 434 1.95 8.53 1.34
N ASP A 435 2.10 7.76 2.42
CA ASP A 435 2.72 6.43 2.37
C ASP A 435 1.76 5.41 1.71
N PRO A 436 2.13 4.85 0.54
CA PRO A 436 1.31 3.89 -0.17
C PRO A 436 1.18 2.53 0.53
N HIS A 437 1.88 2.27 1.65
CA HIS A 437 1.69 1.07 2.47
C HIS A 437 0.52 1.17 3.45
N ILE A 438 -0.02 2.36 3.74
CA ILE A 438 -1.16 2.50 4.66
C ILE A 438 -2.34 1.59 4.27
N PRO A 439 -2.77 1.52 2.99
CA PRO A 439 -3.83 0.61 2.57
C PRO A 439 -3.52 -0.86 2.86
N ILE A 440 -2.26 -1.29 2.66
CA ILE A 440 -1.80 -2.67 2.90
C ILE A 440 -1.95 -3.03 4.38
N VAL A 441 -1.61 -2.12 5.29
CA VAL A 441 -1.78 -2.36 6.73
C VAL A 441 -3.26 -2.38 7.11
N TYR A 442 -4.10 -1.56 6.49
CA TYR A 442 -5.55 -1.67 6.67
C TYR A 442 -6.13 -2.97 6.14
N ASP A 443 -5.60 -3.52 5.05
CA ASP A 443 -6.00 -4.84 4.56
C ASP A 443 -5.68 -5.93 5.60
N LYS A 444 -4.51 -5.85 6.27
CA LYS A 444 -4.18 -6.71 7.42
C LYS A 444 -5.17 -6.54 8.59
N ILE A 445 -5.60 -5.32 8.89
CA ILE A 445 -6.61 -5.03 9.93
C ILE A 445 -7.96 -5.67 9.56
N LEU A 446 -8.43 -5.48 8.33
CA LEU A 446 -9.73 -5.99 7.86
C LEU A 446 -9.76 -7.52 7.89
N VAL A 447 -8.72 -8.19 7.41
CA VAL A 447 -8.61 -9.66 7.47
C VAL A 447 -8.59 -10.15 8.92
N SER A 448 -7.85 -9.47 9.81
CA SER A 448 -7.79 -9.84 11.22
C SER A 448 -9.13 -9.63 11.94
N LEU A 449 -9.90 -8.59 11.60
CA LEU A 449 -11.25 -8.39 12.12
C LEU A 449 -12.21 -9.51 11.68
N LEU A 450 -12.13 -9.92 10.41
CA LEU A 450 -12.94 -11.04 9.91
C LEU A 450 -12.62 -12.35 10.63
N LEU A 451 -11.33 -12.62 10.86
CA LEU A 451 -10.85 -13.81 11.57
C LEU A 451 -11.17 -13.80 13.07
N LEU A 452 -11.31 -12.62 13.69
CA LEU A 452 -11.78 -12.49 15.07
C LEU A 452 -13.22 -12.98 15.21
N GLY A 453 -14.06 -12.65 14.21
CA GLY A 453 -15.46 -13.05 14.08
C GLY A 453 -16.39 -12.45 15.15
N GLY A 454 -17.66 -12.25 14.81
CA GLY A 454 -18.61 -11.58 15.73
C GLY A 454 -18.30 -10.10 15.95
N VAL A 455 -17.65 -9.48 14.96
CA VAL A 455 -17.32 -8.05 14.92
C VAL A 455 -18.56 -7.24 14.55
N ASN A 456 -18.72 -6.07 15.17
CA ASN A 456 -19.77 -5.14 14.82
C ASN A 456 -19.60 -4.66 13.36
N TYR A 457 -20.66 -4.76 12.56
CA TYR A 457 -20.70 -4.38 11.15
C TYR A 457 -20.27 -2.93 10.94
N HIS A 458 -20.73 -1.99 11.77
CA HIS A 458 -20.35 -0.59 11.64
C HIS A 458 -18.86 -0.36 11.91
N VAL A 459 -18.25 -1.15 12.80
CA VAL A 459 -16.80 -1.12 13.03
C VAL A 459 -16.06 -1.58 11.77
N PHE A 460 -16.50 -2.68 11.18
CA PHE A 460 -15.89 -3.17 9.94
C PHE A 460 -16.00 -2.15 8.81
N VAL A 461 -17.18 -1.58 8.58
CA VAL A 461 -17.41 -0.54 7.56
C VAL A 461 -16.57 0.71 7.82
N PHE A 462 -16.34 1.08 9.09
CA PHE A 462 -15.45 2.18 9.44
C PHE A 462 -14.01 1.93 8.95
N PHE A 463 -13.47 0.73 9.18
CA PHE A 463 -12.14 0.36 8.67
C PHE A 463 -12.09 0.24 7.14
N VAL A 464 -13.16 -0.24 6.50
CA VAL A 464 -13.27 -0.26 5.02
C VAL A 464 -13.22 1.16 4.47
N LYS A 465 -13.95 2.11 5.08
CA LYS A 465 -13.93 3.52 4.67
C LYS A 465 -12.55 4.16 4.84
N LEU A 466 -11.84 3.87 5.94
CA LEU A 466 -10.47 4.32 6.14
C LEU A 466 -9.54 3.77 5.06
N ARG A 467 -9.58 2.44 4.86
CA ARG A 467 -8.81 1.75 3.84
C ARG A 467 -9.03 2.36 2.45
N ASP A 468 -10.27 2.54 2.05
CA ASP A 468 -10.63 3.09 0.74
C ASP A 468 -10.24 4.56 0.57
N HIS A 469 -10.24 5.33 1.66
CA HIS A 469 -9.76 6.70 1.64
C HIS A 469 -8.25 6.74 1.37
N PHE A 470 -7.47 6.00 2.16
CA PHE A 470 -6.01 5.96 1.98
C PHE A 470 -5.61 5.28 0.67
N ALA A 471 -6.35 4.27 0.19
CA ALA A 471 -6.10 3.64 -1.10
C ALA A 471 -6.30 4.63 -2.25
N ARG A 472 -7.35 5.45 -2.19
CA ARG A 472 -7.54 6.54 -3.15
C ARG A 472 -6.41 7.56 -3.05
N SER A 473 -6.07 8.02 -1.84
CA SER A 473 -4.97 8.96 -1.64
C SER A 473 -3.64 8.44 -2.21
N ALA A 474 -3.32 7.17 -1.98
CA ALA A 474 -2.12 6.51 -2.51
C ALA A 474 -2.15 6.39 -4.05
N GLN A 475 -3.32 6.13 -4.64
CA GLN A 475 -3.50 6.05 -6.09
C GLN A 475 -3.26 7.39 -6.81
N TYR A 476 -3.45 8.52 -6.12
CA TYR A 476 -3.15 9.85 -6.65
C TYR A 476 -1.86 10.44 -6.09
N ASN A 477 -1.05 9.65 -5.38
CA ASN A 477 0.24 10.11 -4.88
C ASN A 477 1.35 10.00 -5.96
N HIS A 478 2.52 10.54 -5.65
CA HIS A 478 3.69 10.51 -6.53
C HIS A 478 4.27 9.11 -6.72
N LEU A 479 4.26 8.27 -5.67
CA LEU A 479 4.88 6.95 -5.71
C LEU A 479 3.83 5.86 -5.66
N HIS A 480 4.03 4.83 -6.48
CA HIS A 480 3.24 3.62 -6.47
C HIS A 480 4.13 2.43 -6.14
N ILE A 481 3.64 1.57 -5.26
CA ILE A 481 4.32 0.33 -4.90
C ILE A 481 3.67 -0.80 -5.67
N PHE A 482 4.51 -1.56 -6.36
CA PHE A 482 4.11 -2.76 -7.05
C PHE A 482 4.82 -3.94 -6.38
N THR A 483 4.05 -4.77 -5.70
CA THR A 483 4.52 -6.07 -5.22
C THR A 483 4.34 -7.05 -6.38
N ASP A 484 5.44 -7.36 -7.09
CA ASP A 484 5.47 -8.52 -8.01
C ASP A 484 5.07 -9.81 -7.25
N ASP A 485 5.35 -9.80 -5.93
CA ASP A 485 4.89 -10.74 -4.91
C ASP A 485 3.64 -10.19 -4.20
N ASP A 486 2.54 -9.95 -4.90
CA ASP A 486 1.22 -10.11 -4.28
C ASP A 486 0.84 -11.59 -4.47
N PRO A 487 1.36 -12.52 -3.63
CA PRO A 487 0.76 -13.84 -3.56
C PRO A 487 -0.64 -13.60 -3.03
N GLU A 488 -1.65 -13.82 -3.87
CA GLU A 488 -3.02 -14.04 -3.42
C GLU A 488 -3.36 -13.14 -2.22
N PHE A 489 -3.40 -11.80 -2.40
CA PHE A 489 -4.20 -11.01 -1.49
C PHE A 489 -5.59 -11.59 -1.63
N ILE A 490 -5.92 -12.51 -0.71
CA ILE A 490 -7.16 -13.23 -0.59
C ILE A 490 -8.21 -12.22 -0.97
N ASN A 491 -8.92 -12.48 -2.06
CA ASN A 491 -9.67 -11.50 -2.82
C ASN A 491 -10.64 -10.78 -1.87
N LEU A 492 -10.11 -9.77 -1.16
CA LEU A 492 -10.72 -9.15 0.01
C LEU A 492 -11.94 -8.41 -0.50
N TYR A 493 -11.82 -7.88 -1.71
CA TYR A 493 -12.91 -7.41 -2.54
C TYR A 493 -13.92 -8.49 -2.90
N SER A 494 -13.58 -9.72 -3.30
CA SER A 494 -14.62 -10.75 -3.46
C SER A 494 -15.34 -11.09 -2.16
N ILE A 495 -14.63 -11.05 -1.03
CA ILE A 495 -15.20 -11.32 0.29
C ILE A 495 -16.10 -10.15 0.72
N ILE A 496 -15.61 -8.91 0.59
CA ILE A 496 -16.35 -7.67 0.83
C ILE A 496 -17.53 -7.56 -0.12
N ASP A 497 -17.35 -7.78 -1.43
CA ASP A 497 -18.39 -7.72 -2.46
C ASP A 497 -19.43 -8.82 -2.24
N LYS A 498 -19.02 -10.01 -1.82
CA LYS A 498 -19.95 -11.06 -1.39
C LYS A 498 -20.75 -10.59 -0.18
N PHE A 499 -20.11 -10.00 0.82
CA PHE A 499 -20.82 -9.43 1.97
C PHE A 499 -21.77 -8.28 1.61
N VAL A 500 -21.35 -7.37 0.73
CA VAL A 500 -22.16 -6.22 0.29
C VAL A 500 -23.32 -6.66 -0.59
N LYS A 501 -23.12 -7.65 -1.47
CA LYS A 501 -24.19 -8.25 -2.28
C LYS A 501 -25.17 -9.01 -1.40
N ASP A 502 -24.67 -9.82 -0.46
CA ASP A 502 -25.51 -10.56 0.48
C ASP A 502 -26.33 -9.58 1.34
N SER A 503 -25.74 -8.46 1.82
CA SER A 503 -26.48 -7.44 2.58
C SER A 503 -27.59 -6.75 1.79
N ASN A 504 -27.39 -6.50 0.50
CA ASN A 504 -28.42 -5.90 -0.37
C ASN A 504 -29.52 -6.90 -0.75
N SER A 505 -29.21 -8.20 -0.81
CA SER A 505 -30.20 -9.26 -1.08
C SER A 505 -31.09 -9.63 0.11
N LEU A 506 -30.77 -9.11 1.31
CA LEU A 506 -31.47 -9.40 2.58
C LEU A 506 -32.56 -8.37 2.93
N GLU A 507 -32.88 -7.44 2.02
CA GLU A 507 -34.01 -6.49 2.18
C GLU A 507 -35.38 -7.20 2.16
N GLU A 508 -35.47 -8.41 1.61
CA GLU A 508 -36.72 -9.18 1.49
C GLU A 508 -36.77 -10.38 2.44
N GLY A 509 -36.83 -10.10 3.75
CA GLY A 509 -37.43 -10.99 4.74
C GLY A 509 -36.50 -11.98 5.47
N ILE A 510 -36.73 -12.09 6.78
CA ILE A 510 -36.42 -13.24 7.68
C ILE A 510 -35.20 -13.13 8.63
N TRP A 511 -34.36 -12.10 8.61
CA TRP A 511 -33.37 -11.89 9.70
C TRP A 511 -33.81 -10.75 10.60
N LYS A 512 -33.73 -10.76 11.95
CA LYS A 512 -34.28 -9.71 12.86
C LYS A 512 -33.21 -8.76 13.46
N PRO A 513 -33.50 -7.46 13.70
CA PRO A 513 -32.53 -6.38 13.96
C PRO A 513 -31.53 -6.55 15.11
N GLU A 514 -31.88 -7.29 16.15
CA GLU A 514 -31.07 -7.37 17.38
C GLU A 514 -29.81 -8.25 17.23
N ALA A 515 -29.73 -9.07 16.16
CA ALA A 515 -28.56 -9.85 15.78
C ALA A 515 -27.91 -9.40 14.44
N ARG A 516 -28.41 -8.32 13.82
CA ARG A 516 -28.08 -7.90 12.44
C ARG A 516 -26.78 -7.11 12.27
N ASN A 517 -26.11 -6.76 13.36
CA ASN A 517 -24.88 -5.98 13.28
C ASN A 517 -23.62 -6.84 13.34
N PHE A 518 -23.68 -8.15 13.04
CA PHE A 518 -22.52 -9.03 13.15
C PHE A 518 -22.06 -9.56 11.81
N LEU A 519 -20.75 -9.48 11.59
CA LEU A 519 -20.12 -10.21 10.51
C LEU A 519 -20.15 -11.72 10.80
N PRO A 520 -20.35 -12.57 9.77
CA PRO A 520 -20.26 -14.00 9.93
C PRO A 520 -18.85 -14.41 10.33
N GLN A 521 -18.75 -15.57 10.96
CA GLN A 521 -17.46 -16.10 11.38
C GLN A 521 -16.67 -16.57 10.15
N VAL A 522 -15.45 -16.06 9.99
CA VAL A 522 -14.51 -16.48 8.98
C VAL A 522 -13.42 -17.31 9.65
N ILE A 523 -13.01 -18.41 9.01
CA ILE A 523 -11.93 -19.29 9.48
C ILE A 523 -10.93 -19.54 8.36
N LEU A 524 -9.70 -19.95 8.70
CA LEU A 524 -8.70 -20.34 7.70
C LEU A 524 -8.77 -21.83 7.42
N ASN A 525 -8.74 -22.26 6.16
CA ASN A 525 -8.56 -23.69 5.85
C ASN A 525 -7.09 -24.13 6.04
N ASP A 526 -6.80 -25.39 5.73
CA ASP A 526 -5.42 -25.94 5.82
C ASP A 526 -4.45 -25.27 4.82
N ASP A 527 -4.98 -24.70 3.73
CA ASP A 527 -4.26 -23.97 2.68
C ASP A 527 -4.23 -22.44 2.93
N PHE A 528 -4.65 -21.98 4.12
CA PHE A 528 -4.73 -20.56 4.49
C PHE A 528 -5.72 -19.70 3.70
N GLU A 529 -6.66 -20.31 2.98
CA GLU A 529 -7.77 -19.61 2.36
C GLU A 529 -8.87 -19.29 3.38
N LEU A 530 -9.56 -18.15 3.18
CA LEU A 530 -10.67 -17.74 4.02
C LEU A 530 -11.94 -18.54 3.68
N LEU A 531 -12.45 -19.27 4.67
CA LEU A 531 -13.75 -19.94 4.64
C LEU A 531 -14.78 -19.11 5.40
N VAL A 532 -15.82 -18.66 4.68
CA VAL A 532 -16.98 -18.00 5.29
C VAL A 532 -17.97 -19.06 5.77
N MET A 533 -18.35 -19.01 7.05
CA MET A 533 -19.44 -19.82 7.56
C MET A 533 -20.80 -19.18 7.21
N GLU A 534 -21.50 -19.79 6.26
CA GLU A 534 -22.83 -19.35 5.80
C GLU A 534 -23.95 -20.05 6.58
N GLY A 535 -24.84 -19.31 7.24
CA GLY A 535 -26.01 -19.85 7.95
C GLY A 535 -25.81 -20.12 9.44
N SER A 536 -26.80 -20.77 10.06
CA SER A 536 -26.79 -21.14 11.48
C SER A 536 -26.05 -22.47 11.68
N TYR A 537 -25.13 -22.52 12.64
CA TYR A 537 -24.32 -23.70 12.90
C TYR A 537 -24.40 -24.12 14.37
N ARG A 538 -24.38 -25.44 14.61
CA ARG A 538 -24.33 -26.05 15.94
C ARG A 538 -22.94 -26.58 16.22
N VAL A 539 -22.38 -26.24 17.38
CA VAL A 539 -21.16 -26.87 17.90
C VAL A 539 -21.55 -28.19 18.57
N LEU A 540 -21.13 -29.31 17.98
CA LEU A 540 -21.17 -30.61 18.63
C LEU A 540 -19.84 -30.78 19.38
N THR A 541 -19.85 -30.52 20.69
CA THR A 541 -18.66 -30.78 21.52
C THR A 541 -18.48 -32.29 21.71
N THR A 542 -17.39 -32.86 21.21
CA THR A 542 -16.97 -34.20 21.63
C THR A 542 -16.02 -34.07 22.82
N ARG A 543 -16.41 -34.59 23.98
CA ARG A 543 -15.56 -34.68 25.16
C ARG A 543 -14.24 -35.38 24.80
N LYS A 544 -13.13 -34.66 25.00
CA LYS A 544 -11.73 -35.12 25.15
C LYS A 544 -11.36 -36.39 24.36
N PHE A 545 -10.82 -36.19 23.15
CA PHE A 545 -9.74 -37.07 22.68
C PHE A 545 -8.39 -36.44 23.04
N LYS A 546 -7.52 -37.26 23.63
CA LYS A 546 -6.19 -36.87 24.13
C LYS A 546 -5.29 -36.46 22.96
N SER A 547 -5.27 -35.18 22.61
CA SER A 547 -4.07 -34.38 22.25
C SER A 547 -4.39 -33.17 21.36
N THR A 548 -5.59 -33.04 20.80
CA THR A 548 -5.98 -31.89 19.98
C THR A 548 -7.39 -31.42 20.31
N SER A 549 -7.54 -30.14 20.67
CA SER A 549 -8.83 -29.46 20.82
C SER A 549 -9.48 -29.33 19.44
N SER A 550 -10.22 -30.35 19.03
CA SER A 550 -10.96 -30.38 17.77
C SER A 550 -12.46 -30.31 18.08
N PHE A 551 -13.18 -29.40 17.41
CA PHE A 551 -14.64 -29.28 17.52
C PHE A 551 -15.31 -29.54 16.17
N TYR A 552 -16.50 -30.15 16.23
CA TYR A 552 -17.34 -30.38 15.05
C TYR A 552 -18.44 -29.34 14.99
N ILE A 553 -18.65 -28.79 13.80
CA ILE A 553 -19.71 -27.83 13.54
C ILE A 553 -20.63 -28.41 12.45
N THR A 554 -21.93 -28.54 12.76
CA THR A 554 -22.96 -29.00 11.82
C THR A 554 -23.95 -27.87 11.53
N PRO A 555 -24.37 -27.65 10.27
CA PRO A 555 -25.47 -26.74 9.94
C PRO A 555 -26.72 -27.09 10.75
N ILE A 556 -27.45 -26.08 11.20
CA ILE A 556 -28.77 -26.23 11.81
C ILE A 556 -29.80 -26.06 10.70
N ASP A 557 -30.56 -27.11 10.41
CA ASP A 557 -31.83 -26.96 9.71
C ASP A 557 -32.73 -26.06 10.57
N SER A 558 -33.36 -25.08 9.93
CA SER A 558 -33.89 -23.79 10.43
C SER A 558 -34.86 -23.76 11.64
N ASP A 559 -34.94 -24.80 12.46
CA ASP A 559 -35.74 -24.86 13.68
C ASP A 559 -34.92 -25.34 14.87
N SER A 560 -34.31 -24.40 15.62
CA SER A 560 -34.15 -24.59 17.06
C SER A 560 -33.88 -23.27 17.78
N SER A 561 -34.79 -22.93 18.69
CA SER A 561 -34.70 -21.89 19.69
C SER A 561 -33.59 -22.20 20.71
N MET A 562 -32.39 -21.65 20.52
CA MET A 562 -31.39 -21.50 21.57
C MET A 562 -30.65 -20.18 21.34
N PRO A 563 -30.52 -19.32 22.37
CA PRO A 563 -29.76 -18.09 22.21
C PRO A 563 -28.28 -18.45 22.07
N PRO A 564 -27.52 -17.81 21.15
CA PRO A 564 -26.07 -17.75 21.34
C PRO A 564 -25.83 -17.18 22.74
N THR A 565 -24.83 -17.68 23.48
CA THR A 565 -24.45 -17.10 24.78
C THR A 565 -24.20 -15.61 24.59
N VAL A 566 -25.19 -14.80 24.95
CA VAL A 566 -25.28 -13.35 24.69
C VAL A 566 -24.00 -12.65 25.15
N GLU A 567 -23.45 -13.11 26.27
CA GLU A 567 -22.18 -12.64 26.87
C GLU A 567 -20.95 -12.75 25.94
N ILE A 568 -20.81 -13.83 25.15
CA ILE A 568 -19.65 -14.00 24.25
C ILE A 568 -19.76 -13.04 23.06
N LEU A 569 -20.97 -12.82 22.55
CA LEU A 569 -21.23 -11.86 21.49
C LEU A 569 -21.08 -10.43 22.00
N GLU A 570 -21.59 -10.12 23.19
CA GLU A 570 -21.39 -8.83 23.86
C GLU A 570 -19.92 -8.51 24.08
N ASN A 571 -19.12 -9.48 24.52
CA ASN A 571 -17.69 -9.27 24.67
C ASN A 571 -17.02 -8.95 23.32
N LYS A 572 -17.37 -9.68 22.25
CA LYS A 572 -16.84 -9.43 20.90
C LYS A 572 -17.28 -8.07 20.33
N ILE A 573 -18.53 -7.64 20.60
CA ILE A 573 -19.02 -6.29 20.28
C ILE A 573 -18.12 -5.26 20.95
N ASN A 574 -17.98 -5.36 22.27
CA ASN A 574 -17.24 -4.41 23.09
C ASN A 574 -15.77 -4.36 22.64
N THR A 575 -15.15 -5.51 22.38
CA THR A 575 -13.80 -5.57 21.80
C THR A 575 -13.71 -4.83 20.48
N SER A 576 -14.63 -5.09 19.53
CA SER A 576 -14.59 -4.41 18.23
C SER A 576 -14.81 -2.90 18.33
N GLN A 577 -15.71 -2.46 19.21
CA GLN A 577 -15.94 -1.04 19.49
C GLN A 577 -14.73 -0.38 20.15
N ASN A 578 -14.09 -1.05 21.10
CA ASN A 578 -12.84 -0.59 21.72
C ASN A 578 -11.73 -0.44 20.68
N ILE A 579 -11.59 -1.38 19.75
CA ILE A 579 -10.64 -1.29 18.63
C ILE A 579 -10.91 -0.06 17.77
N ALA A 580 -12.18 0.19 17.40
CA ALA A 580 -12.57 1.38 16.65
C ALA A 580 -12.25 2.67 17.43
N GLN A 581 -12.52 2.69 18.73
CA GLN A 581 -12.23 3.82 19.61
C GLN A 581 -10.73 4.09 19.75
N ILE A 582 -9.89 3.05 19.87
CA ILE A 582 -8.43 3.20 19.87
C ILE A 582 -7.96 3.84 18.57
N CYS A 583 -8.47 3.35 17.42
CA CYS A 583 -8.15 3.91 16.12
C CYS A 583 -8.59 5.38 16.02
N TRP A 584 -9.83 5.69 16.39
CA TRP A 584 -10.37 7.04 16.39
C TRP A 584 -9.55 7.99 17.26
N ASN A 585 -9.24 7.59 18.49
CA ASN A 585 -8.48 8.39 19.44
C ASN A 585 -7.08 8.74 18.94
N GLY A 586 -6.42 7.83 18.23
CA GLY A 586 -5.09 8.14 17.69
C GLY A 586 -5.13 9.11 16.50
N TYR A 587 -6.25 9.22 15.79
CA TYR A 587 -6.45 10.26 14.75
C TYR A 587 -6.99 11.60 15.29
N CYS A 588 -7.30 11.71 16.59
CA CYS A 588 -7.90 12.91 17.18
C CYS A 588 -6.91 14.08 17.27
N ASN A 589 -6.76 14.81 16.15
CA ASN A 589 -6.43 16.25 16.02
C ASN A 589 -6.65 16.76 14.56
N GLY A 590 -7.52 16.13 13.77
CA GLY A 590 -8.00 16.68 12.48
C GLY A 590 -7.50 16.00 11.21
N GLU A 591 -6.96 14.78 11.27
CA GLU A 591 -6.35 14.13 10.10
C GLU A 591 -7.31 13.29 9.24
N LEU A 592 -8.50 12.94 9.75
CA LEU A 592 -9.49 12.18 8.96
C LEU A 592 -10.44 13.09 8.17
N PRO A 593 -10.87 12.69 6.96
CA PRO A 593 -11.80 13.48 6.17
C PRO A 593 -13.20 13.54 6.81
N PRO A 594 -13.97 14.63 6.58
CA PRO A 594 -15.26 14.88 7.27
C PRO A 594 -16.28 13.74 7.15
N HIS A 595 -16.32 13.05 6.00
CA HIS A 595 -17.27 11.95 5.78
C HIS A 595 -16.97 10.71 6.63
N ILE A 596 -15.70 10.45 6.97
CA ILE A 596 -15.32 9.36 7.90
C ILE A 596 -15.63 9.78 9.33
N GLN A 597 -15.35 11.03 9.69
CA GLN A 597 -15.69 11.58 11.00
C GLN A 597 -17.20 11.50 11.26
N GLN A 598 -17.99 11.96 10.30
CA GLN A 598 -19.45 11.89 10.37
C GLN A 598 -19.95 10.45 10.53
N TYR A 599 -19.39 9.51 9.76
CA TYR A 599 -19.77 8.10 9.87
C TYR A 599 -19.49 7.54 11.27
N TYR A 600 -18.31 7.83 11.84
CA TYR A 600 -17.95 7.44 13.20
C TYR A 600 -18.94 8.01 14.22
N THR A 601 -19.18 9.33 14.17
CA THR A 601 -20.08 10.02 15.11
C THR A 601 -21.52 9.51 15.04
N GLN A 602 -22.01 9.12 13.85
CA GLN A 602 -23.39 8.67 13.67
C GLN A 602 -23.62 7.20 14.01
N ASN A 603 -22.62 6.34 13.81
CA ASN A 603 -22.81 4.88 13.84
C ASN A 603 -21.99 4.16 14.92
N LEU A 604 -20.95 4.80 15.47
CA LEU A 604 -20.01 4.19 16.41
C LEU A 604 -19.82 4.98 17.70
N ASN A 605 -20.33 6.21 17.76
CA ASN A 605 -20.29 7.02 18.98
C ASN A 605 -21.27 6.43 20.00
N ILE A 606 -20.70 5.74 20.98
CA ILE A 606 -21.38 5.18 22.15
C ILE A 606 -21.58 6.29 23.17
#